data_AF-A0A543BKI7-F1
#
_entry.id   AF-A0A543BKI7-F1
#
_cell.length_a   1.000
_cell.length_b   1.000
_cell.length_c   1.000
_cell.angle_alpha   90.00
_cell.angle_beta   90.00
_cell.angle_gamma   90.00
#
_symmetry.space_group_name_H-M   'P 1'
#
loop_
_entity.id
_entity.type
_entity.pdbx_description
1 polymer ?
#
loop_
_entity_poly.entity_id
_entity_poly.type
_entity_poly.pdbx_seq_one_letter_code
_entity_poly.pdbx_strand_id
1 'polypeptide(L)'
;MSTLRGVGIGLGVAQGTVVRMTEALPAPDQAPSTRGADAERTRVRDAVAVVARELNERGAAAGGSAQDVLEAQAMIAEDPTLQDEVDTRLDSGATAEWAVHDAFAGFRATLEAVGGYLGERAADLDDIAQRVLAHLRGVDAPGIPNPGHPFVLVARDLAPADTALLDLDQVLALITTDGGPTSHTAILAREKGIVAIVGAVDATALTNGQTVIVDAAAGLVTADPSEEEKDRAAQRAAERRSADAAPLTPGALADGTPIALLANLGKPADASDAVERGAEGVGLFRTEFLFLSATQAPTIAQQRESYRELLAAFPGKKVVVRMLDAGADKPLAFLNDAHEENPALGLRGLRALRASEDILREQLTALAEAEALTEADLWVMAPMVTTVEETAYFTALAREYGLKTAGVMVEVPASALLADRVLAHADFASIGTNDLTQYTMAADRLLGSVAGFQDPWHPAVLRLVREVGTAGARLGKPIGICGEAAADPLLAVVLVGLGATSLSMAPSALADVRHTLSERTLDEARNLAEIALAADDAAGARHAVAEATASFPSHQKETTS
;
A
#
# COMPACT_ATOMS: atom_id res chain seq x y z
N MET A 1 30.20 -13.42 0.60
CA MET A 1 29.42 -12.19 0.38
C MET A 1 28.34 -12.51 -0.61
N SER A 2 27.09 -12.45 -0.18
CA SER A 2 25.94 -12.68 -1.05
C SER A 2 25.10 -11.42 -1.05
N THR A 3 25.06 -10.74 -2.19
CA THR A 3 24.07 -9.69 -2.45
C THR A 3 22.83 -10.37 -2.98
N LEU A 4 21.70 -10.14 -2.34
CA LEU A 4 20.40 -10.66 -2.73
C LEU A 4 19.62 -9.54 -3.42
N ARG A 5 18.82 -9.88 -4.43
CA ARG A 5 18.04 -8.92 -5.21
C ARG A 5 16.55 -9.14 -5.00
N GLY A 6 15.81 -8.05 -4.95
CA GLY A 6 14.36 -8.03 -4.95
C GLY A 6 13.84 -6.68 -5.45
N VAL A 7 12.56 -6.43 -5.25
CA VAL A 7 11.92 -5.15 -5.56
C VAL A 7 11.90 -4.30 -4.30
N GLY A 8 12.66 -3.21 -4.30
CA GLY A 8 12.66 -2.28 -3.17
C GLY A 8 11.44 -1.37 -3.14
N ILE A 9 10.98 -1.04 -1.93
CA ILE A 9 9.82 -0.21 -1.65
C ILE A 9 10.29 1.05 -0.89
N GLY A 10 10.13 2.20 -1.53
CA GLY A 10 10.67 3.47 -1.03
C GLY A 10 12.18 3.61 -1.24
N LEU A 11 12.78 4.61 -0.60
CA LEU A 11 14.23 4.92 -0.73
C LEU A 11 15.02 4.67 0.55
N GLY A 12 14.41 4.04 1.55
CA GLY A 12 15.06 3.84 2.82
C GLY A 12 16.25 2.89 2.76
N VAL A 13 17.22 3.14 3.64
CA VAL A 13 18.31 2.23 3.93
C VAL A 13 18.24 1.89 5.41
N ALA A 14 18.25 0.60 5.72
CA ALA A 14 18.25 0.10 7.08
C ALA A 14 19.37 -0.91 7.27
N GLN A 15 19.88 -0.97 8.49
CA GLN A 15 20.83 -1.97 8.93
C GLN A 15 20.29 -2.63 10.19
N GLY A 16 20.36 -3.95 10.27
CA GLY A 16 19.97 -4.64 11.48
C GLY A 16 20.24 -6.13 11.45
N THR A 17 19.89 -6.78 12.54
CA THR A 17 19.98 -8.22 12.70
C THR A 17 18.74 -8.88 12.13
N VAL A 18 18.92 -9.91 11.31
CA VAL A 18 17.84 -10.72 10.74
C VAL A 18 17.12 -11.49 11.83
N VAL A 19 15.80 -11.41 11.81
CA VAL A 19 14.91 -12.35 12.50
C VAL A 19 13.85 -12.81 11.51
N ARG A 20 13.74 -14.12 11.35
CA ARG A 20 12.82 -14.76 10.43
C ARG A 20 11.46 -14.93 11.09
N MET A 21 10.41 -14.70 10.32
CA MET A 21 9.06 -15.11 10.70
C MET A 21 9.04 -16.62 10.88
N THR A 22 8.55 -17.08 12.03
CA THR A 22 8.47 -18.49 12.35
C THR A 22 7.36 -19.12 11.48
N GLU A 23 7.71 -20.16 10.73
CA GLU A 23 6.75 -20.91 9.90
C GLU A 23 5.79 -21.75 10.77
N ALA A 24 4.64 -22.09 10.19
CA ALA A 24 3.70 -23.01 10.82
C ALA A 24 4.37 -24.35 11.14
N LEU A 25 4.09 -24.89 12.32
CA LEU A 25 4.65 -26.14 12.77
C LEU A 25 4.06 -27.32 11.97
N PRO A 26 4.87 -28.32 11.59
CA PRO A 26 4.36 -29.53 10.98
C PRO A 26 3.43 -30.26 11.97
N ALA A 27 2.43 -30.94 11.40
CA ALA A 27 1.51 -31.78 12.15
C ALA A 27 2.30 -32.75 13.04
N PRO A 28 1.94 -32.88 14.33
CA PRO A 28 2.57 -33.83 15.22
C PRO A 28 2.34 -35.27 14.76
N ASP A 29 3.27 -36.17 15.08
CA ASP A 29 3.08 -37.60 14.87
C ASP A 29 1.99 -38.14 15.79
N GLN A 30 1.14 -39.01 15.25
CA GLN A 30 0.16 -39.76 16.04
C GLN A 30 0.87 -40.90 16.78
N ALA A 31 1.42 -40.60 17.95
CA ALA A 31 2.12 -41.55 18.81
C ALA A 31 1.45 -41.68 20.18
N PRO A 32 1.53 -42.85 20.84
CA PRO A 32 1.05 -43.00 22.21
C PRO A 32 1.94 -42.21 23.18
N SER A 33 1.33 -41.55 24.16
CA SER A 33 2.05 -40.85 25.21
C SER A 33 2.86 -41.81 26.07
N THR A 34 4.09 -41.41 26.39
CA THR A 34 4.95 -42.07 27.38
C THR A 34 4.82 -41.48 28.78
N ARG A 35 4.05 -40.40 28.94
CA ARG A 35 3.89 -39.63 30.19
C ARG A 35 2.58 -39.93 30.92
N GLY A 36 1.59 -40.45 30.20
CA GLY A 36 0.25 -40.74 30.72
C GLY A 36 -0.68 -39.51 30.68
N ALA A 37 -1.99 -39.78 30.65
CA ALA A 37 -3.02 -38.77 30.37
C ALA A 37 -2.97 -37.58 31.34
N ASP A 38 -2.81 -37.80 32.65
CA ASP A 38 -2.79 -36.72 33.65
C ASP A 38 -1.64 -35.73 33.42
N ALA A 39 -0.45 -36.25 33.10
CA ALA A 39 0.73 -35.42 32.87
C ALA A 39 0.62 -34.62 31.56
N GLU A 40 0.09 -35.23 30.49
CA GLU A 40 -0.18 -34.54 29.23
C GLU A 40 -1.27 -33.47 29.41
N ARG A 41 -2.29 -33.75 30.23
CA ARG A 41 -3.37 -32.79 30.54
C ARG A 41 -2.84 -31.55 31.25
N THR A 42 -1.92 -31.71 32.20
CA THR A 42 -1.24 -30.56 32.82
C THR A 42 -0.47 -29.75 31.78
N ARG A 43 0.29 -30.41 30.88
CA ARG A 43 1.03 -29.71 29.80
C ARG A 43 0.11 -28.89 28.90
N VAL A 44 -1.01 -29.47 28.46
CA VAL A 44 -2.00 -28.77 27.62
C VAL A 44 -2.56 -27.58 28.36
N ARG A 45 -3.01 -27.76 29.61
CA ARG A 45 -3.62 -26.68 30.40
C ARG A 45 -2.65 -25.51 30.60
N ASP A 46 -1.40 -25.82 30.94
CA ASP A 46 -0.37 -24.79 31.12
C ASP A 46 -0.10 -24.05 29.81
N ALA A 47 0.00 -24.77 28.69
CA ALA A 47 0.21 -24.18 27.37
C ALA A 47 -0.95 -23.27 26.94
N VAL A 48 -2.20 -23.72 27.09
CA VAL A 48 -3.40 -22.93 26.79
C VAL A 48 -3.45 -21.67 27.65
N ALA A 49 -3.18 -21.78 28.96
CA ALA A 49 -3.21 -20.64 29.87
C ALA A 49 -2.08 -19.62 29.59
N VAL A 50 -0.95 -20.05 29.04
CA VAL A 50 0.10 -19.14 28.57
C VAL A 50 -0.36 -18.43 27.30
N VAL A 51 -0.85 -19.17 26.30
CA VAL A 51 -1.30 -18.60 25.02
C VAL A 51 -2.45 -17.60 25.21
N ALA A 52 -3.46 -17.94 26.02
CA ALA A 52 -4.59 -17.05 26.29
C ALA A 52 -4.13 -15.74 26.96
N ARG A 53 -3.17 -15.80 27.87
CA ARG A 53 -2.58 -14.61 28.49
C ARG A 53 -1.81 -13.76 27.49
N GLU A 54 -0.97 -14.38 26.65
CA GLU A 54 -0.22 -13.69 25.60
C GLU A 54 -1.15 -12.98 24.60
N LEU A 55 -2.25 -13.62 24.20
CA LEU A 55 -3.25 -13.01 23.32
C LEU A 55 -3.91 -11.81 23.99
N ASN A 56 -4.28 -11.91 25.27
CA ASN A 56 -4.84 -10.79 26.03
C ASN A 56 -3.85 -9.62 26.19
N GLU A 57 -2.58 -9.91 26.50
CA GLU A 57 -1.52 -8.90 26.63
C GLU A 57 -1.27 -8.18 25.30
N ARG A 58 -1.24 -8.91 24.18
CA ARG A 58 -1.14 -8.35 22.83
C ARG A 58 -2.37 -7.53 22.46
N GLY A 59 -3.56 -8.00 22.83
CA GLY A 59 -4.82 -7.28 22.63
C GLY A 59 -4.80 -5.92 23.33
N ALA A 60 -4.42 -5.89 24.59
CA ALA A 60 -4.31 -4.67 25.37
C ALA A 60 -3.27 -3.68 24.80
N ALA A 61 -2.18 -4.18 24.21
CA ALA A 61 -1.17 -3.34 23.57
C ALA A 61 -1.64 -2.77 22.22
N ALA A 62 -2.37 -3.56 21.41
CA ALA A 62 -2.86 -3.14 20.10
C ALA A 62 -4.05 -2.16 20.19
N GLY A 63 -4.98 -2.41 21.11
CA GLY A 63 -6.19 -1.61 21.29
C GLY A 63 -7.22 -1.70 20.14
N GLY A 64 -8.36 -1.05 20.33
CA GLY A 64 -9.42 -0.93 19.31
C GLY A 64 -9.99 -2.28 18.87
N SER A 65 -10.35 -2.43 17.59
CA SER A 65 -10.92 -3.68 17.06
C SER A 65 -9.93 -4.84 17.08
N ALA A 66 -8.61 -4.57 17.08
CA ALA A 66 -7.60 -5.62 17.20
C ALA A 66 -7.61 -6.24 18.59
N GLN A 67 -7.88 -5.45 19.63
CA GLN A 67 -8.07 -5.95 20.99
C GLN A 67 -9.26 -6.90 21.07
N ASP A 68 -10.43 -6.48 20.54
CA ASP A 68 -11.65 -7.30 20.57
C ASP A 68 -11.44 -8.68 19.91
N VAL A 69 -10.68 -8.73 18.81
CA VAL A 69 -10.35 -9.97 18.09
C VAL A 69 -9.44 -10.86 18.94
N LEU A 70 -8.37 -10.32 19.51
CA LEU A 70 -7.40 -11.08 20.29
C LEU A 70 -8.00 -11.60 21.61
N GLU A 71 -8.85 -10.80 22.27
CA GLU A 71 -9.60 -11.24 23.45
C GLU A 71 -10.59 -12.37 23.11
N ALA A 72 -11.24 -12.29 21.94
CA ALA A 72 -12.09 -13.38 21.46
C ALA A 72 -11.29 -14.67 21.17
N GLN A 73 -10.10 -14.57 20.60
CA GLN A 73 -9.22 -15.72 20.40
C GLN A 73 -8.76 -16.33 21.73
N ALA A 74 -8.46 -15.51 22.74
CA ALA A 74 -8.13 -15.99 24.09
C ALA A 74 -9.30 -16.77 24.71
N MET A 75 -10.54 -16.27 24.56
CA MET A 75 -11.74 -16.98 25.03
C MET A 75 -11.96 -18.32 24.31
N ILE A 76 -11.66 -18.40 23.01
CA ILE A 76 -11.74 -19.65 22.24
C ILE A 76 -10.69 -20.66 22.72
N ALA A 77 -9.47 -20.20 22.99
CA ALA A 77 -8.40 -21.06 23.50
C ALA A 77 -8.79 -21.72 24.84
N GLU A 78 -9.53 -21.00 25.69
CA GLU A 78 -9.99 -21.45 27.01
C GLU A 78 -11.38 -22.13 26.99
N ASP A 79 -11.97 -22.37 25.81
CA ASP A 79 -13.32 -22.93 25.71
C ASP A 79 -13.41 -24.33 26.35
N PRO A 80 -14.33 -24.56 27.30
CA PRO A 80 -14.48 -25.86 27.97
C PRO A 80 -14.79 -27.02 27.02
N THR A 81 -15.54 -26.78 25.95
CA THR A 81 -15.89 -27.79 24.94
C THR A 81 -14.64 -28.25 24.18
N LEU A 82 -13.75 -27.32 23.88
CA LEU A 82 -12.48 -27.62 23.22
C LEU A 82 -11.54 -28.37 24.18
N GLN A 83 -11.54 -28.02 25.46
CA GLN A 83 -10.81 -28.78 26.49
C GLN A 83 -11.33 -30.22 26.62
N ASP A 84 -12.64 -30.43 26.63
CA ASP A 84 -13.25 -31.77 26.71
C ASP A 84 -12.86 -32.65 25.51
N GLU A 85 -12.78 -32.07 24.31
CA GLU A 85 -12.32 -32.76 23.10
C GLU A 85 -10.82 -33.13 23.17
N VAL A 86 -9.98 -32.23 23.69
CA VAL A 86 -8.56 -32.53 23.93
C VAL A 86 -8.42 -33.65 24.97
N ASP A 87 -9.15 -33.54 26.07
CA ASP A 87 -9.15 -34.50 27.17
C ASP A 87 -9.57 -35.90 26.72
N THR A 88 -10.56 -36.01 25.83
CA THR A 88 -10.99 -37.27 25.22
C THR A 88 -9.84 -37.95 24.47
N ARG A 89 -9.03 -37.17 23.74
CA ARG A 89 -7.86 -37.70 23.00
C ARG A 89 -6.74 -38.10 23.96
N LEU A 90 -6.50 -37.32 25.01
CA LEU A 90 -5.52 -37.66 26.06
C LEU A 90 -5.89 -38.96 26.78
N ASP A 91 -7.17 -39.17 27.10
CA ASP A 91 -7.66 -40.39 27.73
C ASP A 91 -7.57 -41.62 26.82
N SER A 92 -7.58 -41.40 25.50
CA SER A 92 -7.27 -42.44 24.51
C SER A 92 -5.77 -42.77 24.37
N GLY A 93 -4.91 -42.07 25.11
CA GLY A 93 -3.47 -42.30 25.16
C GLY A 93 -2.65 -41.44 24.18
N ALA A 94 -3.23 -40.37 23.61
CA ALA A 94 -2.50 -39.44 22.75
C ALA A 94 -1.48 -38.59 23.52
N THR A 95 -0.47 -38.08 22.82
CA THR A 95 0.39 -36.98 23.30
C THR A 95 -0.38 -35.67 23.38
N ALA A 96 0.05 -34.72 24.22
CA ALA A 96 -0.52 -33.37 24.28
C ALA A 96 -0.54 -32.71 22.89
N GLU A 97 0.55 -32.85 22.13
CA GLU A 97 0.69 -32.28 20.81
C GLU A 97 -0.34 -32.85 19.83
N TRP A 98 -0.49 -34.18 19.76
CA TRP A 98 -1.50 -34.79 18.88
C TRP A 98 -2.93 -34.43 19.32
N ALA A 99 -3.19 -34.46 20.62
CA ALA A 99 -4.52 -34.18 21.17
C ALA A 99 -5.00 -32.76 20.85
N VAL A 100 -4.13 -31.76 20.99
CA VAL A 100 -4.42 -30.37 20.60
C VAL A 100 -4.63 -30.27 19.09
N HIS A 101 -3.70 -30.79 18.29
CA HIS A 101 -3.81 -30.73 16.83
C HIS A 101 -5.12 -31.33 16.31
N ASP A 102 -5.47 -32.54 16.76
CA ASP A 102 -6.65 -33.26 16.28
C ASP A 102 -7.96 -32.68 16.81
N ALA A 103 -8.00 -32.17 18.06
CA ALA A 103 -9.19 -31.52 18.61
C ALA A 103 -9.52 -30.21 17.87
N PHE A 104 -8.52 -29.35 17.68
CA PHE A 104 -8.68 -28.10 16.95
C PHE A 104 -9.04 -28.34 15.48
N ALA A 105 -8.44 -29.35 14.83
CA ALA A 105 -8.80 -29.72 13.45
C ALA A 105 -10.27 -30.17 13.33
N GLY A 106 -10.79 -30.92 14.31
CA GLY A 106 -12.20 -31.33 14.34
C GLY A 106 -13.16 -30.14 14.54
N PHE A 107 -12.81 -29.23 15.44
CA PHE A 107 -13.61 -28.02 15.69
C PHE A 107 -13.61 -27.07 14.48
N ARG A 108 -12.46 -26.90 13.85
CA ARG A 108 -12.27 -26.17 12.58
C ARG A 108 -13.18 -26.71 11.49
N ALA A 109 -13.16 -28.02 11.25
CA ALA A 109 -14.01 -28.66 10.24
C ALA A 109 -15.51 -28.45 10.51
N THR A 110 -15.91 -28.37 11.77
CA THR A 110 -17.29 -28.07 12.16
C THR A 110 -17.67 -26.63 11.82
N LEU A 111 -16.81 -25.66 12.12
CA LEU A 111 -17.04 -24.25 11.77
C LEU A 111 -17.08 -24.03 10.25
N GLU A 112 -16.17 -24.66 9.50
CA GLU A 112 -16.16 -24.62 8.04
C GLU A 112 -17.46 -25.18 7.45
N ALA A 113 -17.98 -26.28 8.02
CA ALA A 113 -19.23 -26.90 7.56
C ALA A 113 -20.48 -26.04 7.85
N VAL A 114 -20.46 -25.23 8.92
CA VAL A 114 -21.53 -24.28 9.24
C VAL A 114 -21.51 -23.08 8.26
N GLY A 115 -20.33 -22.66 7.83
CA GLY A 115 -20.14 -21.59 6.86
C GLY A 115 -20.54 -20.20 7.36
N GLY A 116 -20.54 -19.22 6.44
CA GLY A 116 -20.78 -17.81 6.76
C GLY A 116 -19.74 -17.26 7.74
N TYR A 117 -20.18 -16.35 8.61
CA TYR A 117 -19.32 -15.71 9.63
C TYR A 117 -18.57 -16.70 10.54
N LEU A 118 -19.17 -17.85 10.85
CA LEU A 118 -18.54 -18.87 11.69
C LEU A 118 -17.44 -19.62 10.94
N GLY A 119 -17.62 -19.87 9.64
CA GLY A 119 -16.58 -20.46 8.80
C GLY A 119 -15.36 -19.54 8.62
N GLU A 120 -15.56 -18.22 8.58
CA GLU A 120 -14.48 -17.23 8.50
C GLU A 120 -13.56 -17.26 9.74
N ARG A 121 -14.06 -17.70 10.90
CA ARG A 121 -13.28 -17.88 12.14
C ARG A 121 -12.48 -19.18 12.21
N ALA A 122 -12.55 -20.05 11.20
CA ALA A 122 -11.78 -21.29 11.18
C ALA A 122 -10.26 -21.05 11.24
N ALA A 123 -9.79 -19.95 10.62
CA ALA A 123 -8.37 -19.57 10.65
C ALA A 123 -7.89 -19.14 12.05
N ASP A 124 -8.77 -18.59 12.89
CA ASP A 124 -8.43 -18.23 14.28
C ASP A 124 -8.09 -19.49 15.10
N LEU A 125 -8.80 -20.59 14.88
CA LEU A 125 -8.51 -21.87 15.53
C LEU A 125 -7.16 -22.43 15.10
N ASP A 126 -6.78 -22.28 13.83
CA ASP A 126 -5.47 -22.72 13.33
C ASP A 126 -4.34 -21.94 14.02
N ASP A 127 -4.47 -20.61 14.15
CA ASP A 127 -3.47 -19.78 14.85
C ASP A 127 -3.34 -20.16 16.33
N ILE A 128 -4.46 -20.33 17.04
CA ILE A 128 -4.46 -20.76 18.44
C ILE A 128 -3.80 -22.13 18.59
N ALA A 129 -4.18 -23.12 17.76
CA ALA A 129 -3.60 -24.45 17.80
C ALA A 129 -2.09 -24.42 17.61
N GLN A 130 -1.61 -23.65 16.63
CA GLN A 130 -0.19 -23.48 16.34
C GLN A 130 0.58 -22.85 17.50
N ARG A 131 0.01 -21.85 18.17
CA ARG A 131 0.62 -21.23 19.38
C ARG A 131 0.70 -22.22 20.54
N VAL A 132 -0.36 -22.97 20.80
CA VAL A 132 -0.37 -24.00 21.86
C VAL A 132 0.65 -25.09 21.56
N LEU A 133 0.73 -25.56 20.31
CA LEU A 133 1.73 -26.54 19.87
C LEU A 133 3.16 -26.02 20.02
N ALA A 134 3.40 -24.75 19.71
CA ALA A 134 4.71 -24.12 19.87
C ALA A 134 5.14 -24.12 21.34
N HIS A 135 4.25 -23.73 22.24
CA HIS A 135 4.50 -23.78 23.68
C HIS A 135 4.77 -25.20 24.17
N LEU A 136 3.97 -26.18 23.75
CA LEU A 136 4.15 -27.60 24.12
C LEU A 136 5.51 -28.16 23.67
N ARG A 137 6.02 -27.71 22.52
CA ARG A 137 7.30 -28.11 21.94
C ARG A 137 8.48 -27.27 22.42
N GLY A 138 8.23 -26.15 23.12
CA GLY A 138 9.26 -25.21 23.56
C GLY A 138 9.96 -24.50 22.39
N VAL A 139 9.22 -24.22 21.33
CA VAL A 139 9.69 -23.48 20.15
C VAL A 139 8.90 -22.18 20.00
N ASP A 140 9.43 -21.25 19.21
CA ASP A 140 8.74 -19.98 18.97
C ASP A 140 7.40 -20.21 18.25
N ALA A 141 6.39 -19.44 18.64
CA ALA A 141 5.10 -19.47 17.99
C ALA A 141 5.19 -18.92 16.56
N PRO A 142 4.37 -19.42 15.61
CA PRO A 142 4.26 -18.84 14.29
C PRO A 142 3.78 -17.38 14.33
N GLY A 143 4.24 -16.60 13.35
CA GLY A 143 3.92 -15.17 13.24
C GLY A 143 5.13 -14.25 13.40
N ILE A 144 4.85 -12.96 13.60
CA ILE A 144 5.88 -11.93 13.74
C ILE A 144 6.66 -12.13 15.05
N PRO A 145 8.00 -12.27 14.99
CA PRO A 145 8.83 -12.44 16.18
C PRO A 145 8.97 -11.13 16.97
N ASN A 146 9.21 -11.25 18.27
CA ASN A 146 9.58 -10.12 19.13
C ASN A 146 10.87 -10.43 19.90
N PRO A 147 12.04 -10.12 19.34
CA PRO A 147 13.33 -10.40 19.99
C PRO A 147 13.66 -9.40 21.13
N GLY A 148 12.81 -8.41 21.40
CA GLY A 148 13.04 -7.38 22.42
C GLY A 148 14.10 -6.34 22.03
N HIS A 149 14.48 -6.27 20.76
CA HIS A 149 15.37 -5.26 20.20
C HIS A 149 15.02 -4.97 18.73
N PRO A 150 15.44 -3.83 18.16
CA PRO A 150 15.17 -3.53 16.76
C PRO A 150 15.80 -4.56 15.80
N PHE A 151 15.08 -4.92 14.73
CA PHE A 151 15.47 -6.03 13.85
C PHE A 151 15.00 -5.87 12.40
N VAL A 152 15.56 -6.68 11.50
CA VAL A 152 15.12 -6.83 10.11
C VAL A 152 14.29 -8.11 10.00
N LEU A 153 13.01 -7.97 9.66
CA LEU A 153 12.09 -9.09 9.53
C LEU A 153 12.25 -9.74 8.15
N VAL A 154 12.53 -11.04 8.12
CA VAL A 154 12.50 -11.85 6.90
C VAL A 154 11.29 -12.77 6.95
N ALA A 155 10.36 -12.64 6.00
CA ALA A 155 9.15 -13.45 5.92
C ALA A 155 8.97 -14.03 4.52
N ARG A 156 8.07 -15.01 4.38
CA ARG A 156 7.64 -15.44 3.05
C ARG A 156 6.75 -14.38 2.41
N ASP A 157 5.71 -14.01 3.14
CA ASP A 157 4.81 -12.88 2.90
C ASP A 157 4.22 -12.46 4.27
N LEU A 158 3.51 -11.33 4.34
CA LEU A 158 2.77 -10.91 5.52
C LEU A 158 1.27 -10.89 5.23
N ALA A 159 0.49 -11.63 6.02
CA ALA A 159 -0.95 -11.56 5.96
C ALA A 159 -1.44 -10.22 6.55
N PRO A 160 -2.64 -9.74 6.18
CA PRO A 160 -3.21 -8.52 6.77
C PRO A 160 -3.26 -8.53 8.30
N ALA A 161 -3.54 -9.68 8.92
CA ALA A 161 -3.54 -9.84 10.37
C ALA A 161 -2.12 -9.62 10.97
N ASP A 162 -1.08 -10.15 10.33
CA ASP A 162 0.31 -9.93 10.76
C ASP A 162 0.65 -8.45 10.68
N THR A 163 0.29 -7.78 9.58
CA THR A 163 0.62 -6.36 9.39
C THR A 163 0.04 -5.44 10.47
N ALA A 164 -1.12 -5.78 11.03
CA ALA A 164 -1.74 -5.02 12.11
C ALA A 164 -0.99 -5.17 13.46
N LEU A 165 -0.23 -6.26 13.61
CA LEU A 165 0.51 -6.62 14.82
C LEU A 165 2.00 -6.24 14.74
N LEU A 166 2.41 -5.63 13.62
CA LEU A 166 3.78 -5.21 13.37
C LEU A 166 4.11 -3.98 14.24
N ASP A 167 5.06 -4.15 15.17
CA ASP A 167 5.62 -3.02 15.92
C ASP A 167 6.59 -2.23 15.03
N LEU A 168 6.10 -1.11 14.50
CA LEU A 168 6.81 -0.25 13.57
C LEU A 168 8.04 0.42 14.17
N ASP A 169 8.13 0.52 15.50
CA ASP A 169 9.30 1.10 16.17
C ASP A 169 10.45 0.10 16.30
N GLN A 170 10.15 -1.21 16.27
CA GLN A 170 11.15 -2.28 16.36
C GLN A 170 11.57 -2.82 14.99
N VAL A 171 10.68 -2.79 14.00
CA VAL A 171 10.97 -3.36 12.67
C VAL A 171 11.71 -2.33 11.81
N LEU A 172 13.02 -2.49 11.70
CA LEU A 172 13.91 -1.61 10.94
C LEU A 172 13.73 -1.76 9.42
N ALA A 173 13.46 -2.98 8.97
CA ALA A 173 13.14 -3.28 7.59
C ALA A 173 12.38 -4.60 7.42
N LEU A 174 11.69 -4.71 6.28
CA LEU A 174 10.97 -5.91 5.84
C LEU A 174 11.65 -6.52 4.61
N ILE A 175 11.86 -7.83 4.62
CA ILE A 175 12.29 -8.60 3.45
C ILE A 175 11.29 -9.74 3.24
N THR A 176 10.59 -9.77 2.10
CA THR A 176 9.75 -10.91 1.74
C THR A 176 10.30 -11.69 0.56
N THR A 177 10.20 -13.02 0.61
CA THR A 177 10.61 -13.88 -0.51
C THR A 177 9.57 -13.88 -1.63
N ASP A 178 8.30 -13.75 -1.26
CA ASP A 178 7.16 -13.67 -2.17
C ASP A 178 6.65 -12.22 -2.24
N GLY A 179 5.66 -11.99 -3.10
CA GLY A 179 5.03 -10.69 -3.28
C GLY A 179 5.68 -9.82 -4.35
N GLY A 180 4.88 -8.90 -4.90
CA GLY A 180 5.32 -7.90 -5.87
C GLY A 180 5.19 -6.48 -5.32
N PRO A 181 5.54 -5.46 -6.12
CA PRO A 181 5.44 -4.05 -5.72
C PRO A 181 4.02 -3.59 -5.32
N THR A 182 3.00 -4.39 -5.68
CA THR A 182 1.57 -4.19 -5.40
C THR A 182 1.02 -5.11 -4.30
N SER A 183 1.86 -5.94 -3.68
CA SER A 183 1.46 -6.82 -2.58
C SER A 183 0.99 -6.02 -1.35
N HIS A 184 0.20 -6.65 -0.48
CA HIS A 184 -0.24 -6.05 0.78
C HIS A 184 0.94 -5.56 1.63
N THR A 185 2.00 -6.38 1.71
CA THR A 185 3.27 -6.00 2.36
C THR A 185 3.90 -4.75 1.76
N ALA A 186 3.96 -4.66 0.43
CA ALA A 186 4.51 -3.50 -0.26
C ALA A 186 3.67 -2.24 -0.03
N ILE A 187 2.34 -2.36 -0.02
CA ILE A 187 1.43 -1.24 0.25
C ILE A 187 1.64 -0.73 1.68
N LEU A 188 1.64 -1.62 2.67
CA LEU A 188 1.90 -1.27 4.07
C LEU A 188 3.23 -0.54 4.23
N ALA A 189 4.31 -1.08 3.65
CA ALA A 189 5.63 -0.49 3.74
C ALA A 189 5.65 0.94 3.19
N ARG A 190 4.94 1.23 2.09
CA ARG A 190 4.82 2.60 1.56
C ARG A 190 4.03 3.52 2.49
N GLU A 191 2.85 3.07 2.92
CA GLU A 191 1.97 3.86 3.78
C GLU A 191 2.64 4.22 5.10
N LYS A 192 3.40 3.28 5.66
CA LYS A 192 4.11 3.45 6.95
C LYS A 192 5.54 3.98 6.79
N GLY A 193 6.05 4.10 5.57
CA GLY A 193 7.42 4.55 5.30
C GLY A 193 8.52 3.57 5.76
N ILE A 194 8.19 2.28 5.91
CA ILE A 194 9.12 1.24 6.34
C ILE A 194 10.03 0.86 5.17
N VAL A 195 11.31 0.66 5.46
CA VAL A 195 12.26 0.14 4.46
C VAL A 195 11.88 -1.30 4.11
N ALA A 196 11.55 -1.59 2.85
CA ALA A 196 11.18 -2.94 2.46
C ALA A 196 11.75 -3.38 1.12
N ILE A 197 12.01 -4.68 1.00
CA ILE A 197 12.32 -5.37 -0.26
C ILE A 197 11.40 -6.58 -0.36
N VAL A 198 10.61 -6.66 -1.43
CA VAL A 198 9.67 -7.77 -1.69
C VAL A 198 10.14 -8.62 -2.86
N GLY A 199 9.70 -9.88 -2.93
CA GLY A 199 10.07 -10.80 -4.00
C GLY A 199 11.56 -11.16 -4.01
N ALA A 200 12.26 -11.06 -2.88
CA ALA A 200 13.66 -11.43 -2.74
C ALA A 200 13.78 -12.95 -2.49
N VAL A 201 13.63 -13.75 -3.56
CA VAL A 201 13.59 -15.23 -3.48
C VAL A 201 14.79 -15.82 -2.72
N ASP A 202 15.98 -15.26 -2.94
CA ASP A 202 17.22 -15.72 -2.29
C ASP A 202 17.31 -15.34 -0.80
N ALA A 203 16.38 -14.54 -0.26
CA ALA A 203 16.31 -14.21 1.17
C ALA A 203 16.02 -15.42 2.06
N THR A 204 15.56 -16.53 1.50
CA THR A 204 15.45 -17.82 2.20
C THR A 204 16.78 -18.32 2.78
N ALA A 205 17.91 -17.89 2.20
CA ALA A 205 19.26 -18.21 2.66
C ALA A 205 19.71 -17.42 3.89
N LEU A 206 19.01 -16.34 4.24
CA LEU A 206 19.32 -15.56 5.44
C LEU A 206 18.96 -16.36 6.70
N THR A 207 19.74 -16.16 7.77
CA THR A 207 19.57 -16.86 9.06
C THR A 207 19.38 -15.88 10.21
N ASN A 208 18.64 -16.31 11.25
CA ASN A 208 18.50 -15.52 12.48
C ASN A 208 19.86 -15.13 13.05
N GLY A 209 20.00 -13.87 13.47
CA GLY A 209 21.25 -13.34 14.02
C GLY A 209 22.23 -12.78 12.97
N GLN A 210 21.99 -12.99 11.68
CA GLN A 210 22.84 -12.45 10.62
C GLN A 210 22.67 -10.94 10.49
N THR A 211 23.76 -10.20 10.26
CA THR A 211 23.67 -8.74 10.02
C THR A 211 23.44 -8.48 8.54
N VAL A 212 22.48 -7.61 8.22
CA VAL A 212 22.17 -7.22 6.84
C VAL A 212 22.06 -5.70 6.70
N ILE A 213 22.39 -5.21 5.51
CA ILE A 213 21.96 -3.90 5.02
C ILE A 213 20.82 -4.14 4.02
N VAL A 214 19.70 -3.46 4.22
CA VAL A 214 18.55 -3.43 3.32
C VAL A 214 18.54 -2.09 2.63
N ASP A 215 18.72 -2.10 1.32
CA ASP A 215 18.75 -0.92 0.47
C ASP A 215 17.54 -0.94 -0.46
N ALA A 216 16.44 -0.31 -0.03
CA ALA A 216 15.21 -0.29 -0.81
C ALA A 216 15.38 0.52 -2.10
N ALA A 217 16.19 1.57 -2.10
CA ALA A 217 16.46 2.34 -3.32
C ALA A 217 17.14 1.48 -4.41
N ALA A 218 18.11 0.64 -4.01
CA ALA A 218 18.81 -0.25 -4.94
C ALA A 218 18.10 -1.60 -5.18
N GLY A 219 17.11 -1.96 -4.37
CA GLY A 219 16.50 -3.29 -4.36
C GLY A 219 17.49 -4.39 -3.95
N LEU A 220 18.44 -4.06 -3.06
CA LEU A 220 19.53 -4.95 -2.66
C LEU A 220 19.51 -5.26 -1.15
N VAL A 221 19.73 -6.52 -0.81
CA VAL A 221 20.10 -6.94 0.54
C VAL A 221 21.56 -7.37 0.53
N THR A 222 22.37 -6.77 1.40
CA THR A 222 23.78 -7.16 1.57
C THR A 222 23.92 -7.94 2.86
N ALA A 223 24.22 -9.23 2.75
CA ALA A 223 24.42 -10.11 3.89
C ALA A 223 25.88 -10.11 4.36
N ASP A 224 26.06 -10.07 5.68
CA ASP A 224 27.36 -9.94 6.36
C ASP A 224 28.23 -8.81 5.79
N PRO A 225 27.72 -7.55 5.82
CA PRO A 225 28.42 -6.41 5.24
C PRO A 225 29.71 -6.09 6.02
N SER A 226 30.69 -5.59 5.29
CA SER A 226 31.90 -5.00 5.86
C SER A 226 31.58 -3.72 6.65
N GLU A 227 32.46 -3.32 7.56
CA GLU A 227 32.29 -2.07 8.32
C GLU A 227 32.20 -0.84 7.40
N GLU A 228 32.94 -0.82 6.30
CA GLU A 228 32.87 0.27 5.31
C GLU A 228 31.49 0.36 4.63
N GLU A 229 30.85 -0.77 4.35
CA GLU A 229 29.49 -0.79 3.81
C GLU A 229 28.45 -0.35 4.84
N LYS A 230 28.63 -0.73 6.11
CA LYS A 230 27.79 -0.27 7.23
C LYS A 230 27.89 1.23 7.41
N ASP A 231 29.10 1.80 7.38
CA ASP A 231 29.32 3.23 7.50
C ASP A 231 28.66 4.00 6.34
N ARG A 232 28.82 3.51 5.10
CA ARG A 232 28.13 4.10 3.94
C ARG A 232 26.61 4.02 4.05
N ALA A 233 26.08 2.89 4.50
CA ALA A 233 24.63 2.73 4.70
C ALA A 233 24.10 3.67 5.80
N ALA A 234 24.82 3.78 6.91
CA ALA A 234 24.48 4.69 8.01
C ALA A 234 24.51 6.16 7.57
N GLN A 235 25.50 6.55 6.76
CA GLN A 235 25.57 7.89 6.18
C GLN A 235 24.35 8.20 5.31
N ARG A 236 24.01 7.30 4.36
CA ARG A 236 22.82 7.48 3.50
C ARG A 236 21.53 7.55 4.30
N ALA A 237 21.38 6.71 5.32
CA ALA A 237 20.24 6.75 6.22
C ALA A 237 20.16 8.09 7.01
N ALA A 238 21.31 8.65 7.40
CA ALA A 238 21.37 9.95 8.07
C ALA A 238 21.05 11.11 7.13
N GLU A 239 21.55 11.10 5.89
CA GLU A 239 21.23 12.08 4.85
C GLU A 239 19.72 12.12 4.59
N ARG A 240 19.08 10.96 4.43
CA ARG A 240 17.62 10.86 4.29
C ARG A 240 16.86 11.44 5.48
N ARG A 241 17.23 11.05 6.72
CA ARG A 241 16.61 11.62 7.93
C ARG A 241 16.79 13.13 8.03
N SER A 242 17.92 13.65 7.54
CA SER A 242 18.15 15.09 7.49
C SER A 242 17.26 15.78 6.46
N ALA A 243 16.99 15.14 5.32
CA ALA A 243 16.05 15.64 4.32
C ALA A 243 14.61 15.64 4.85
N ASP A 244 14.20 14.59 5.58
CA ASP A 244 12.89 14.51 6.23
C ASP A 244 12.70 15.60 7.30
N ALA A 245 13.78 15.96 8.01
CA ALA A 245 13.78 17.00 9.03
C ALA A 245 14.00 18.43 8.46
N ALA A 246 14.21 18.56 7.15
CA ALA A 246 14.44 19.86 6.54
C ALA A 246 13.19 20.75 6.62
N PRO A 247 13.34 22.09 6.67
CA PRO A 247 12.20 22.99 6.67
C PRO A 247 11.29 22.75 5.47
N LEU A 248 9.98 22.72 5.72
CA LEU A 248 8.98 22.55 4.67
C LEU A 248 8.97 23.78 3.75
N THR A 249 9.35 23.58 2.48
CA THR A 249 9.28 24.61 1.42
C THR A 249 8.34 24.15 0.32
N PRO A 250 7.59 25.03 -0.36
CA PRO A 250 6.78 24.63 -1.53
C PRO A 250 7.58 23.81 -2.55
N GLY A 251 6.91 22.87 -3.22
CA GLY A 251 7.51 22.02 -4.24
C GLY A 251 7.96 22.84 -5.44
N ALA A 252 9.24 22.72 -5.78
CA ALA A 252 9.82 23.41 -6.92
C ALA A 252 11.11 22.71 -7.38
N LEU A 253 11.43 22.90 -8.66
CA LEU A 253 12.73 22.56 -9.23
C LEU A 253 13.82 23.53 -8.75
N ALA A 254 15.08 23.20 -9.01
CA ALA A 254 16.26 24.02 -8.68
C ALA A 254 16.20 25.42 -9.33
N ASP A 255 15.63 25.52 -10.53
CA ASP A 255 15.43 26.78 -11.26
C ASP A 255 14.21 27.59 -10.78
N GLY A 256 13.48 27.09 -9.78
CA GLY A 256 12.31 27.73 -9.22
C GLY A 256 11.00 27.40 -9.94
N THR A 257 11.00 26.51 -10.94
CA THR A 257 9.77 26.04 -11.59
C THR A 257 8.88 25.37 -10.54
N PRO A 258 7.65 25.87 -10.27
CA PRO A 258 6.79 25.33 -9.22
C PRO A 258 6.21 23.99 -9.65
N ILE A 259 6.27 22.99 -8.76
CA ILE A 259 5.67 21.67 -8.94
C ILE A 259 4.96 21.34 -7.64
N ALA A 260 3.63 21.45 -7.64
CA ALA A 260 2.84 21.21 -6.42
C ALA A 260 2.98 19.75 -5.97
N LEU A 261 3.36 19.56 -4.70
CA LEU A 261 3.45 18.25 -4.06
C LEU A 261 2.22 18.00 -3.21
N LEU A 262 1.37 17.10 -3.68
CA LEU A 262 0.04 16.82 -3.14
C LEU A 262 0.00 15.44 -2.47
N ALA A 263 -0.98 15.25 -1.59
CA ALA A 263 -1.21 13.96 -0.94
C ALA A 263 -2.25 13.10 -1.69
N ASN A 264 -2.02 11.79 -1.70
CA ASN A 264 -3.02 10.77 -1.97
C ASN A 264 -3.63 10.33 -0.64
N LEU A 265 -4.94 10.46 -0.48
CA LEU A 265 -5.65 10.14 0.77
C LEU A 265 -6.82 9.19 0.50
N GLY A 266 -7.09 8.29 1.44
CA GLY A 266 -8.21 7.34 1.38
C GLY A 266 -9.33 7.61 2.38
N LYS A 267 -9.02 8.33 3.47
CA LYS A 267 -9.99 8.69 4.51
C LYS A 267 -9.68 10.09 5.06
N PRO A 268 -10.68 10.84 5.55
CA PRO A 268 -10.48 12.19 6.08
C PRO A 268 -9.47 12.26 7.24
N ALA A 269 -9.44 11.22 8.10
CA ALA A 269 -8.54 11.15 9.26
C ALA A 269 -7.04 11.21 8.91
N ASP A 270 -6.65 10.91 7.66
CA ASP A 270 -5.24 10.98 7.22
C ASP A 270 -4.81 12.41 6.83
N ALA A 271 -5.75 13.37 6.79
CA ALA A 271 -5.47 14.73 6.34
C ALA A 271 -4.48 15.48 7.25
N SER A 272 -4.53 15.26 8.57
CA SER A 272 -3.65 15.95 9.52
C SER A 272 -2.18 15.55 9.32
N ASP A 273 -1.90 14.25 9.19
CA ASP A 273 -0.54 13.75 8.92
C ASP A 273 -0.01 14.28 7.58
N ALA A 274 -0.85 14.35 6.56
CA ALA A 274 -0.48 14.93 5.26
C ALA A 274 -0.10 16.42 5.36
N VAL A 275 -0.85 17.22 6.15
CA VAL A 275 -0.52 18.63 6.38
C VAL A 275 0.79 18.77 7.16
N GLU A 276 1.01 17.94 8.19
CA GLU A 276 2.24 17.94 8.99
C GLU A 276 3.48 17.59 8.15
N ARG A 277 3.33 16.71 7.15
CA ARG A 277 4.38 16.34 6.19
C ARG A 277 4.54 17.33 5.02
N GLY A 278 3.80 18.44 5.04
CA GLY A 278 3.93 19.53 4.09
C GLY A 278 3.22 19.32 2.76
N ALA A 279 2.12 18.57 2.73
CA ALA A 279 1.26 18.50 1.55
C ALA A 279 0.70 19.88 1.19
N GLU A 280 0.83 20.24 -0.09
CA GLU A 280 0.34 21.51 -0.64
C GLU A 280 -1.15 21.44 -1.05
N GLY A 281 -1.78 20.30 -0.79
CA GLY A 281 -3.17 19.98 -1.11
C GLY A 281 -3.33 18.47 -1.26
N VAL A 282 -4.44 18.07 -1.89
CA VAL A 282 -4.75 16.66 -2.19
C VAL A 282 -4.88 16.52 -3.70
N GLY A 283 -4.08 15.64 -4.30
CA GLY A 283 -4.12 15.39 -5.75
C GLY A 283 -4.95 14.15 -6.10
N LEU A 284 -5.28 13.34 -5.10
CA LEU A 284 -6.24 12.25 -5.19
C LEU A 284 -6.81 11.94 -3.81
N PHE A 285 -8.10 12.22 -3.62
CA PHE A 285 -8.91 11.59 -2.58
C PHE A 285 -9.68 10.41 -3.17
N ARG A 286 -9.42 9.23 -2.64
CA ARG A 286 -10.08 7.96 -2.96
C ARG A 286 -11.33 7.83 -2.12
N THR A 287 -12.51 7.88 -2.74
CA THR A 287 -13.79 7.87 -2.00
C THR A 287 -14.22 6.49 -1.55
N GLU A 288 -13.54 5.43 -1.99
CA GLU A 288 -13.95 4.04 -1.78
C GLU A 288 -14.09 3.65 -0.31
N PHE A 289 -13.31 4.25 0.60
CA PHE A 289 -13.36 3.93 2.03
C PHE A 289 -14.77 4.07 2.62
N LEU A 290 -15.50 5.11 2.21
CA LEU A 290 -16.86 5.35 2.68
C LEU A 290 -17.87 4.32 2.14
N PHE A 291 -17.59 3.72 0.99
CA PHE A 291 -18.51 2.82 0.27
C PHE A 291 -18.22 1.33 0.55
N LEU A 292 -16.95 0.93 0.70
CA LEU A 292 -16.55 -0.48 0.80
C LEU A 292 -17.01 -1.16 2.09
N SER A 293 -17.10 -0.43 3.20
CA SER A 293 -17.61 -0.95 4.46
C SER A 293 -19.13 -0.88 4.59
N ALA A 294 -19.84 -0.35 3.58
CA ALA A 294 -21.26 -0.07 3.65
C ALA A 294 -22.09 -1.16 2.97
N THR A 295 -23.15 -1.62 3.63
CA THR A 295 -24.12 -2.57 3.06
C THR A 295 -25.09 -1.91 2.07
N GLN A 296 -25.20 -0.58 2.12
CA GLN A 296 -26.00 0.25 1.22
C GLN A 296 -25.18 1.48 0.83
N ALA A 297 -25.52 2.10 -0.31
CA ALA A 297 -24.89 3.34 -0.74
C ALA A 297 -24.98 4.41 0.39
N PRO A 298 -23.85 5.02 0.78
CA PRO A 298 -23.85 6.09 1.77
C PRO A 298 -24.73 7.27 1.33
N THR A 299 -25.55 7.76 2.26
CA THR A 299 -26.45 8.90 2.00
C THR A 299 -25.67 10.19 1.69
N ILE A 300 -26.29 11.14 0.99
CA ILE A 300 -25.73 12.48 0.75
C ILE A 300 -25.21 13.12 2.04
N ALA A 301 -25.94 13.00 3.16
CA ALA A 301 -25.54 13.58 4.44
C ALA A 301 -24.26 12.95 5.01
N GLN A 302 -24.10 11.62 4.90
CA GLN A 302 -22.89 10.91 5.33
C GLN A 302 -21.69 11.27 4.45
N GLN A 303 -21.90 11.30 3.13
CA GLN A 303 -20.89 11.71 2.17
C GLN A 303 -20.44 13.16 2.40
N ARG A 304 -21.38 14.09 2.56
CA ARG A 304 -21.10 15.50 2.83
C ARG A 304 -20.25 15.66 4.07
N GLU A 305 -20.59 14.97 5.16
CA GLU A 305 -19.83 15.10 6.41
C GLU A 305 -18.40 14.60 6.25
N SER A 306 -18.21 13.46 5.58
CA SER A 306 -16.88 12.93 5.27
C SER A 306 -16.07 13.88 4.38
N TYR A 307 -16.67 14.42 3.32
CA TYR A 307 -16.00 15.37 2.43
C TYR A 307 -15.73 16.71 3.11
N ARG A 308 -16.63 17.19 3.98
CA ARG A 308 -16.45 18.43 4.77
C ARG A 308 -15.23 18.30 5.69
N GLU A 309 -15.07 17.17 6.38
CA GLU A 309 -13.92 16.92 7.24
C GLU A 309 -12.61 16.98 6.45
N LEU A 310 -12.55 16.31 5.30
CA LEU A 310 -11.38 16.36 4.40
C LEU A 310 -11.09 17.79 3.93
N LEU A 311 -12.09 18.48 3.38
CA LEU A 311 -11.92 19.81 2.81
C LEU A 311 -11.52 20.85 3.86
N ALA A 312 -12.07 20.76 5.08
CA ALA A 312 -11.74 21.67 6.18
C ALA A 312 -10.26 21.62 6.59
N ALA A 313 -9.55 20.51 6.34
CA ALA A 313 -8.13 20.37 6.62
C ALA A 313 -7.22 21.14 5.63
N PHE A 314 -7.77 21.58 4.48
CA PHE A 314 -7.01 22.20 3.39
C PHE A 314 -7.59 23.56 2.95
N PRO A 315 -7.70 24.55 3.84
CA PRO A 315 -8.27 25.87 3.50
C PRO A 315 -7.41 26.58 2.44
N GLY A 316 -8.06 27.08 1.38
CA GLY A 316 -7.43 27.76 0.25
C GLY A 316 -6.52 26.88 -0.62
N LYS A 317 -6.45 25.57 -0.34
CA LYS A 317 -5.62 24.61 -1.06
C LYS A 317 -6.47 23.73 -1.98
N LYS A 318 -5.84 23.25 -3.05
CA LYS A 318 -6.44 22.32 -4.02
C LYS A 318 -6.75 20.99 -3.36
N VAL A 319 -7.97 20.48 -3.52
CA VAL A 319 -8.39 19.14 -3.11
C VAL A 319 -9.09 18.43 -4.27
N VAL A 320 -8.44 17.45 -4.87
CA VAL A 320 -8.99 16.66 -5.97
C VAL A 320 -9.69 15.42 -5.43
N VAL A 321 -11.02 15.38 -5.56
CA VAL A 321 -11.84 14.21 -5.23
C VAL A 321 -12.14 13.40 -6.48
N ARG A 322 -11.77 12.12 -6.46
CA ARG A 322 -12.14 11.18 -7.51
C ARG A 322 -13.55 10.65 -7.23
N MET A 323 -14.40 10.58 -8.23
CA MET A 323 -15.66 9.86 -8.09
C MET A 323 -15.37 8.37 -7.80
N LEU A 324 -16.36 7.68 -7.23
CA LEU A 324 -16.21 6.28 -6.84
C LEU A 324 -15.70 5.39 -7.98
N ASP A 325 -14.56 4.71 -7.76
CA ASP A 325 -14.01 3.72 -8.67
C ASP A 325 -14.24 2.31 -8.10
N ALA A 326 -15.44 1.79 -8.34
CA ALA A 326 -15.84 0.45 -7.95
C ALA A 326 -15.95 -0.47 -9.18
N GLY A 327 -15.72 -1.78 -8.96
CA GLY A 327 -16.10 -2.82 -9.92
C GLY A 327 -15.08 -3.93 -10.21
N ALA A 328 -13.78 -3.70 -10.00
CA ALA A 328 -12.76 -4.73 -10.22
C ALA A 328 -12.47 -5.56 -8.95
N ASP A 329 -11.39 -5.21 -8.25
CA ASP A 329 -10.95 -5.76 -6.96
C ASP A 329 -11.89 -5.41 -5.79
N LYS A 330 -12.94 -4.65 -6.06
CA LYS A 330 -13.77 -3.95 -5.08
C LYS A 330 -15.26 -4.06 -5.45
N PRO A 331 -15.84 -5.27 -5.37
CA PRO A 331 -17.26 -5.45 -5.67
C PRO A 331 -18.11 -4.75 -4.61
N LEU A 332 -19.11 -3.99 -5.06
CA LEU A 332 -20.11 -3.36 -4.21
C LEU A 332 -21.48 -3.89 -4.61
N ALA A 333 -22.18 -4.53 -3.67
CA ALA A 333 -23.47 -5.19 -3.90
C ALA A 333 -24.59 -4.23 -4.37
N PHE A 334 -24.41 -2.92 -4.27
CA PHE A 334 -25.37 -1.92 -4.76
C PHE A 334 -24.97 -1.30 -6.11
N LEU A 335 -23.82 -1.68 -6.67
CA LEU A 335 -23.31 -1.18 -7.96
C LEU A 335 -23.13 -2.28 -8.99
N ASN A 336 -22.52 -3.42 -8.59
CA ASN A 336 -22.14 -4.49 -9.50
C ASN A 336 -22.57 -5.85 -8.93
N ASP A 337 -23.81 -6.27 -9.25
CA ASP A 337 -24.35 -7.58 -8.84
C ASP A 337 -23.99 -8.74 -9.78
N ALA A 338 -23.52 -8.42 -11.00
CA ALA A 338 -23.20 -9.43 -12.01
C ALA A 338 -21.74 -9.86 -11.93
N HIS A 339 -21.51 -11.17 -11.90
CA HIS A 339 -20.16 -11.73 -12.07
C HIS A 339 -19.63 -11.42 -13.48
N GLU A 340 -18.44 -10.83 -13.56
CA GLU A 340 -17.73 -10.57 -14.81
C GLU A 340 -16.45 -11.42 -14.86
N GLU A 341 -16.17 -12.02 -16.01
CA GLU A 341 -14.94 -12.82 -16.20
C GLU A 341 -13.66 -11.97 -16.08
N ASN A 342 -13.73 -10.69 -16.50
CA ASN A 342 -12.61 -9.75 -16.48
C ASN A 342 -13.04 -8.43 -15.84
N PRO A 343 -13.17 -8.36 -14.50
CA PRO A 343 -13.68 -7.17 -13.80
C PRO A 343 -12.88 -5.89 -14.07
N ALA A 344 -11.56 -6.02 -14.27
CA ALA A 344 -10.70 -4.89 -14.65
C ALA A 344 -11.05 -4.29 -16.02
N LEU A 345 -11.64 -5.06 -16.93
CA LEU A 345 -12.03 -4.61 -18.28
C LEU A 345 -13.53 -4.33 -18.41
N GLY A 346 -14.31 -4.54 -17.34
CA GLY A 346 -15.77 -4.55 -17.36
C GLY A 346 -16.43 -3.27 -16.89
N LEU A 347 -17.54 -3.42 -16.15
CA LEU A 347 -18.36 -2.35 -15.63
C LEU A 347 -17.71 -1.72 -14.39
N ARG A 348 -16.71 -0.86 -14.61
CA ARG A 348 -15.93 -0.19 -13.53
C ARG A 348 -15.92 1.33 -13.67
N GLY A 349 -15.71 2.01 -12.54
CA GLY A 349 -15.43 3.45 -12.50
C GLY A 349 -16.59 4.28 -13.05
N LEU A 350 -16.31 5.22 -13.95
CA LEU A 350 -17.36 6.06 -14.55
C LEU A 350 -18.44 5.23 -15.28
N ARG A 351 -18.11 4.05 -15.82
CA ARG A 351 -19.10 3.20 -16.51
C ARG A 351 -20.12 2.63 -15.53
N ALA A 352 -19.65 2.13 -14.38
CA ALA A 352 -20.51 1.65 -13.30
C ALA A 352 -21.37 2.80 -12.73
N LEU A 353 -20.74 3.94 -12.47
CA LEU A 353 -21.42 5.14 -11.99
C LEU A 353 -22.46 5.69 -12.97
N ARG A 354 -22.24 5.55 -14.28
CA ARG A 354 -23.22 5.93 -15.30
C ARG A 354 -24.37 4.93 -15.40
N ALA A 355 -24.12 3.65 -15.17
CA ALA A 355 -25.17 2.64 -15.08
C ALA A 355 -26.06 2.86 -13.84
N SER A 356 -25.45 3.28 -12.73
CA SER A 356 -26.11 3.65 -11.47
C SER A 356 -26.03 5.17 -11.23
N GLU A 357 -26.56 5.96 -12.17
CA GLU A 357 -26.38 7.42 -12.21
C GLU A 357 -26.84 8.15 -10.95
N ASP A 358 -27.82 7.62 -10.22
CA ASP A 358 -28.28 8.19 -8.94
C ASP A 358 -27.13 8.31 -7.93
N ILE A 359 -26.25 7.30 -7.84
CA ILE A 359 -25.09 7.32 -6.94
C ILE A 359 -24.10 8.41 -7.33
N LEU A 360 -23.85 8.58 -8.63
CA LEU A 360 -22.99 9.65 -9.15
C LEU A 360 -23.56 11.03 -8.79
N ARG A 361 -24.86 11.22 -9.00
CA ARG A 361 -25.56 12.48 -8.71
C ARG A 361 -25.58 12.80 -7.21
N GLU A 362 -25.82 11.80 -6.36
CA GLU A 362 -25.74 11.94 -4.91
C GLU A 362 -24.33 12.31 -4.45
N GLN A 363 -23.29 11.70 -5.03
CA GLN A 363 -21.90 12.02 -4.72
C GLN A 363 -21.53 13.46 -5.12
N LEU A 364 -21.95 13.91 -6.32
CA LEU A 364 -21.74 15.29 -6.77
C LEU A 364 -22.49 16.29 -5.88
N THR A 365 -23.72 15.96 -5.44
CA THR A 365 -24.51 16.79 -4.52
C THR A 365 -23.79 16.94 -3.18
N ALA A 366 -23.34 15.83 -2.59
CA ALA A 366 -22.63 15.84 -1.32
C ALA A 366 -21.33 16.66 -1.37
N LEU A 367 -20.61 16.59 -2.49
CA LEU A 367 -19.38 17.36 -2.72
C LEU A 367 -19.66 18.86 -2.84
N ALA A 368 -20.68 19.26 -3.60
CA ALA A 368 -21.08 20.66 -3.71
C ALA A 368 -21.55 21.23 -2.36
N GLU A 369 -22.32 20.45 -1.59
CA GLU A 369 -22.72 20.84 -0.23
C GLU A 369 -21.53 20.99 0.72
N ALA A 370 -20.52 20.11 0.61
CA ALA A 370 -19.32 20.19 1.44
C ALA A 370 -18.40 21.37 1.05
N GLU A 371 -18.23 21.64 -0.25
CA GLU A 371 -17.49 22.81 -0.75
C GLU A 371 -18.09 24.11 -0.20
N ALA A 372 -19.41 24.24 -0.22
CA ALA A 372 -20.10 25.42 0.30
C ALA A 372 -19.90 25.68 1.81
N LEU A 373 -19.43 24.68 2.56
CA LEU A 373 -19.19 24.74 4.00
C LEU A 373 -17.70 24.94 4.35
N THR A 374 -16.81 25.01 3.36
CA THR A 374 -15.36 25.06 3.56
C THR A 374 -14.68 26.08 2.65
N GLU A 375 -13.39 26.34 2.88
CA GLU A 375 -12.60 27.27 2.06
C GLU A 375 -11.63 26.54 1.11
N ALA A 376 -11.73 25.21 0.98
CA ALA A 376 -10.89 24.45 0.07
C ALA A 376 -11.25 24.72 -1.40
N ASP A 377 -10.26 24.64 -2.28
CA ASP A 377 -10.47 24.67 -3.73
C ASP A 377 -10.77 23.25 -4.21
N LEU A 378 -12.07 22.91 -4.27
CA LEU A 378 -12.53 21.56 -4.63
C LEU A 378 -12.46 21.33 -6.15
N TRP A 379 -11.80 20.24 -6.51
CA TRP A 379 -11.69 19.75 -7.89
C TRP A 379 -12.29 18.35 -7.94
N VAL A 380 -13.08 18.04 -8.95
CA VAL A 380 -13.65 16.69 -9.12
C VAL A 380 -13.15 16.02 -10.38
N MET A 381 -12.94 14.70 -10.33
CA MET A 381 -12.57 13.93 -11.52
C MET A 381 -13.26 12.58 -11.62
N ALA A 382 -13.55 12.16 -12.85
CA ALA A 382 -14.06 10.82 -13.13
C ALA A 382 -12.92 9.80 -13.31
N PRO A 383 -13.03 8.60 -12.71
CA PRO A 383 -12.14 7.47 -12.99
C PRO A 383 -12.51 6.75 -14.30
N MET A 384 -11.57 5.97 -14.84
CA MET A 384 -11.76 5.03 -15.95
C MET A 384 -12.29 5.63 -17.24
N VAL A 385 -12.02 6.92 -17.47
CA VAL A 385 -12.45 7.62 -18.68
C VAL A 385 -11.70 7.08 -19.89
N THR A 386 -12.47 6.62 -20.87
CA THR A 386 -11.98 5.98 -22.09
C THR A 386 -12.22 6.86 -23.31
N THR A 387 -13.36 7.55 -23.37
CA THR A 387 -13.77 8.32 -24.57
C THR A 387 -13.98 9.81 -24.30
N VAL A 388 -14.02 10.58 -25.38
CA VAL A 388 -14.28 12.03 -25.33
C VAL A 388 -15.72 12.31 -24.88
N GLU A 389 -16.66 11.45 -25.28
CA GLU A 389 -18.08 11.54 -24.90
C GLU A 389 -18.28 11.35 -23.40
N GLU A 390 -17.55 10.40 -22.79
CA GLU A 390 -17.55 10.21 -21.33
C GLU A 390 -17.02 11.44 -20.60
N THR A 391 -15.96 12.06 -21.14
CA THR A 391 -15.39 13.30 -20.59
C THR A 391 -16.40 14.45 -20.65
N ALA A 392 -17.04 14.64 -21.81
CA ALA A 392 -18.03 15.69 -22.01
C ALA A 392 -19.26 15.48 -21.11
N TYR A 393 -19.72 14.23 -20.96
CA TYR A 393 -20.81 13.87 -20.06
C TYR A 393 -20.49 14.23 -18.61
N PHE A 394 -19.36 13.75 -18.07
CA PHE A 394 -19.03 13.95 -16.66
C PHE A 394 -18.80 15.44 -16.33
N THR A 395 -18.05 16.14 -17.17
CA THR A 395 -17.74 17.56 -16.94
C THR A 395 -18.98 18.45 -17.04
N ALA A 396 -19.92 18.14 -17.95
CA ALA A 396 -21.20 18.83 -18.02
C ALA A 396 -22.07 18.56 -16.77
N LEU A 397 -22.13 17.29 -16.33
CA LEU A 397 -22.88 16.90 -15.14
C LEU A 397 -22.32 17.57 -13.88
N ALA A 398 -21.00 17.56 -13.66
CA ALA A 398 -20.39 18.22 -12.51
C ALA A 398 -20.74 19.72 -12.43
N ARG A 399 -20.75 20.41 -13.58
CA ARG A 399 -21.13 21.83 -13.67
C ARG A 399 -22.62 22.07 -13.39
N GLU A 400 -23.50 21.12 -13.74
CA GLU A 400 -24.94 21.17 -13.39
C GLU A 400 -25.14 21.22 -11.87
N TYR A 401 -24.27 20.55 -11.10
CA TYR A 401 -24.28 20.56 -9.63
C TYR A 401 -23.45 21.70 -9.02
N GLY A 402 -22.98 22.66 -9.82
CA GLY A 402 -22.29 23.86 -9.33
C GLY A 402 -20.79 23.71 -9.09
N LEU A 403 -20.20 22.56 -9.40
CA LEU A 403 -18.77 22.31 -9.24
C LEU A 403 -18.00 23.00 -10.38
N LYS A 404 -17.06 23.87 -10.02
CA LYS A 404 -16.37 24.76 -10.97
C LYS A 404 -15.32 24.04 -11.81
N THR A 405 -14.57 23.14 -11.19
CA THR A 405 -13.39 22.51 -11.79
C THR A 405 -13.62 21.01 -11.94
N ALA A 406 -13.83 20.56 -13.17
CA ALA A 406 -14.10 19.16 -13.49
C ALA A 406 -13.03 18.60 -14.45
N GLY A 407 -12.40 17.50 -14.05
CA GLY A 407 -11.37 16.83 -14.82
C GLY A 407 -11.62 15.34 -14.98
N VAL A 408 -10.60 14.65 -15.46
CA VAL A 408 -10.65 13.19 -15.65
C VAL A 408 -9.36 12.53 -15.20
N MET A 409 -9.47 11.30 -14.76
CA MET A 409 -8.32 10.43 -14.62
C MET A 409 -7.96 9.84 -15.98
N VAL A 410 -6.72 10.04 -16.43
CA VAL A 410 -6.17 9.40 -17.62
C VAL A 410 -5.41 8.15 -17.18
N GLU A 411 -6.13 7.04 -17.19
CA GLU A 411 -5.63 5.73 -16.77
C GLU A 411 -5.94 4.62 -17.77
N VAL A 412 -6.57 4.98 -18.90
CA VAL A 412 -6.84 4.06 -20.02
C VAL A 412 -6.01 4.52 -21.22
N PRO A 413 -5.28 3.63 -21.92
CA PRO A 413 -4.44 4.02 -23.05
C PRO A 413 -5.18 4.80 -24.13
N ALA A 414 -6.46 4.49 -24.37
CA ALA A 414 -7.30 5.20 -25.33
C ALA A 414 -7.46 6.71 -24.99
N SER A 415 -7.63 7.07 -23.71
CA SER A 415 -7.74 8.47 -23.31
C SER A 415 -6.40 9.20 -23.34
N ALA A 416 -5.29 8.50 -23.11
CA ALA A 416 -3.95 9.06 -23.29
C ALA A 416 -3.64 9.36 -24.78
N LEU A 417 -3.98 8.43 -25.68
CA LEU A 417 -3.81 8.61 -27.14
C LEU A 417 -4.68 9.73 -27.71
N LEU A 418 -5.80 10.04 -27.06
CA LEU A 418 -6.73 11.12 -27.43
C LEU A 418 -6.69 12.29 -26.43
N ALA A 419 -5.58 12.46 -25.71
CA ALA A 419 -5.49 13.39 -24.58
C ALA A 419 -5.87 14.83 -24.95
N ASP A 420 -5.54 15.27 -26.16
CA ASP A 420 -5.87 16.61 -26.63
C ASP A 420 -7.37 16.83 -26.85
N ARG A 421 -8.08 15.81 -27.33
CA ARG A 421 -9.53 15.84 -27.48
C ARG A 421 -10.24 15.70 -26.13
N VAL A 422 -9.70 14.86 -25.24
CA VAL A 422 -10.20 14.72 -23.86
C VAL A 422 -10.06 16.05 -23.11
N LEU A 423 -8.87 16.66 -23.12
CA LEU A 423 -8.57 17.92 -22.45
C LEU A 423 -9.29 19.14 -23.05
N ALA A 424 -9.84 19.04 -24.26
CA ALA A 424 -10.71 20.08 -24.80
C ALA A 424 -12.03 20.22 -24.02
N HIS A 425 -12.45 19.16 -23.32
CA HIS A 425 -13.69 19.13 -22.53
C HIS A 425 -13.45 19.17 -21.02
N ALA A 426 -12.23 18.86 -20.56
CA ALA A 426 -11.84 18.84 -19.16
C ALA A 426 -11.08 20.11 -18.72
N ASP A 427 -11.17 20.45 -17.45
CA ASP A 427 -10.41 21.55 -16.84
C ASP A 427 -8.99 21.12 -16.46
N PHE A 428 -8.79 19.83 -16.22
CA PHE A 428 -7.50 19.21 -15.93
C PHE A 428 -7.53 17.71 -16.21
N ALA A 429 -6.37 17.07 -16.19
CA ALA A 429 -6.26 15.62 -16.12
C ALA A 429 -5.31 15.19 -14.98
N SER A 430 -5.55 14.01 -14.41
CA SER A 430 -4.61 13.35 -13.50
C SER A 430 -4.29 11.97 -14.04
N ILE A 431 -3.01 11.61 -14.17
CA ILE A 431 -2.61 10.31 -14.69
C ILE A 431 -2.58 9.29 -13.55
N GLY A 432 -3.39 8.25 -13.68
CA GLY A 432 -3.38 7.08 -12.81
C GLY A 432 -2.42 6.04 -13.35
N THR A 433 -1.12 6.14 -13.03
CA THR A 433 -0.08 5.29 -13.65
C THR A 433 -0.25 3.81 -13.35
N ASN A 434 -0.90 3.45 -12.24
CA ASN A 434 -1.11 2.05 -11.86
C ASN A 434 -2.00 1.34 -12.90
N ASP A 435 -3.21 1.87 -13.11
CA ASP A 435 -4.16 1.33 -14.08
C ASP A 435 -3.67 1.57 -15.53
N LEU A 436 -3.01 2.71 -15.81
CA LEU A 436 -2.39 2.96 -17.13
C LEU A 436 -1.34 1.90 -17.49
N THR A 437 -0.47 1.54 -16.54
CA THR A 437 0.55 0.50 -16.74
C THR A 437 -0.12 -0.85 -16.98
N GLN A 438 -1.08 -1.23 -16.13
CA GLN A 438 -1.84 -2.48 -16.27
C GLN A 438 -2.46 -2.64 -17.66
N TYR A 439 -3.18 -1.63 -18.17
CA TYR A 439 -3.84 -1.74 -19.47
C TYR A 439 -2.88 -1.59 -20.65
N THR A 440 -1.79 -0.82 -20.51
CA THR A 440 -0.77 -0.71 -21.55
C THR A 440 -0.01 -2.02 -21.72
N MET A 441 0.28 -2.69 -20.60
CA MET A 441 1.07 -3.93 -20.57
C MET A 441 0.19 -5.19 -20.63
N ALA A 442 -1.13 -5.04 -20.60
CA ALA A 442 -2.11 -6.13 -20.53
C ALA A 442 -1.82 -7.14 -19.41
N ALA A 443 -1.41 -6.64 -18.24
CA ALA A 443 -1.04 -7.44 -17.09
C ALA A 443 -1.83 -6.97 -15.86
N ASP A 444 -2.56 -7.87 -15.22
CA ASP A 444 -3.33 -7.57 -14.01
C ASP A 444 -2.39 -7.40 -12.81
N ARG A 445 -2.50 -6.26 -12.13
CA ARG A 445 -1.66 -5.92 -10.98
C ARG A 445 -1.87 -6.80 -9.74
N LEU A 446 -2.98 -7.53 -9.68
CA LEU A 446 -3.30 -8.47 -8.60
C LEU A 446 -2.69 -9.85 -8.85
N LEU A 447 -2.29 -10.15 -10.09
CA LEU A 447 -1.74 -11.44 -10.47
C LEU A 447 -0.21 -11.42 -10.33
N GLY A 448 0.29 -12.02 -9.26
CA GLY A 448 1.73 -12.14 -8.99
C GLY A 448 2.53 -12.75 -10.15
N SER A 449 1.92 -13.67 -10.91
CA SER A 449 2.55 -14.32 -12.09
C SER A 449 2.96 -13.35 -13.20
N VAL A 450 2.37 -12.14 -13.26
CA VAL A 450 2.65 -11.10 -14.26
C VAL A 450 3.10 -9.78 -13.63
N ALA A 451 3.49 -9.79 -12.35
CA ALA A 451 3.90 -8.59 -11.62
C ALA A 451 5.11 -7.88 -12.27
N GLY A 452 5.98 -8.60 -12.97
CA GLY A 452 7.14 -8.03 -13.69
C GLY A 452 6.77 -7.05 -14.80
N PHE A 453 5.51 -7.04 -15.25
CA PHE A 453 5.01 -6.07 -16.23
C PHE A 453 4.46 -4.78 -15.59
N GLN A 454 4.40 -4.69 -14.26
CA GLN A 454 3.86 -3.53 -13.52
C GLN A 454 4.94 -2.48 -13.18
N ASP A 455 5.88 -2.22 -14.10
CA ASP A 455 6.91 -1.19 -13.88
C ASP A 455 6.56 0.12 -14.61
N PRO A 456 6.27 1.22 -13.90
CA PRO A 456 5.95 2.51 -14.53
C PRO A 456 7.14 3.14 -15.28
N TRP A 457 8.36 2.64 -15.10
CA TRP A 457 9.53 3.04 -15.89
C TRP A 457 9.50 2.52 -17.33
N HIS A 458 8.56 1.63 -17.66
CA HIS A 458 8.51 1.06 -19.00
C HIS A 458 8.28 2.16 -20.07
N PRO A 459 9.13 2.25 -21.12
CA PRO A 459 9.06 3.32 -22.12
C PRO A 459 7.69 3.48 -22.79
N ALA A 460 6.93 2.40 -22.96
CA ALA A 460 5.56 2.47 -23.49
C ALA A 460 4.61 3.31 -22.61
N VAL A 461 4.72 3.15 -21.28
CA VAL A 461 3.92 3.92 -20.31
C VAL A 461 4.38 5.38 -20.31
N LEU A 462 5.70 5.62 -20.26
CA LEU A 462 6.27 6.97 -20.31
C LEU A 462 5.90 7.74 -21.58
N ARG A 463 5.78 7.06 -22.73
CA ARG A 463 5.28 7.66 -23.97
C ARG A 463 3.85 8.14 -23.84
N LEU A 464 2.96 7.35 -23.23
CA LEU A 464 1.59 7.77 -22.98
C LEU A 464 1.53 8.95 -22.00
N VAL A 465 2.37 8.96 -20.96
CA VAL A 465 2.52 10.12 -20.06
C VAL A 465 2.95 11.37 -20.85
N ARG A 466 3.93 11.25 -21.75
CA ARG A 466 4.38 12.35 -22.62
C ARG A 466 3.26 12.88 -23.50
N GLU A 467 2.43 12.01 -24.08
CA GLU A 467 1.32 12.47 -24.93
C GLU A 467 0.32 13.32 -24.14
N VAL A 468 -0.02 12.88 -22.92
CA VAL A 468 -0.90 13.65 -22.03
C VAL A 468 -0.25 14.96 -21.59
N GLY A 469 1.03 14.93 -21.18
CA GLY A 469 1.77 16.13 -20.78
C GLY A 469 1.89 17.15 -21.93
N THR A 470 2.18 16.68 -23.14
CA THR A 470 2.28 17.51 -24.35
C THR A 470 0.92 18.12 -24.72
N ALA A 471 -0.16 17.35 -24.62
CA ALA A 471 -1.52 17.85 -24.84
C ALA A 471 -1.91 18.92 -23.80
N GLY A 472 -1.58 18.67 -22.52
CA GLY A 472 -1.79 19.62 -21.42
C GLY A 472 -1.06 20.93 -21.65
N ALA A 473 0.24 20.88 -21.93
CA ALA A 473 1.06 22.07 -22.23
C ALA A 473 0.51 22.86 -23.42
N ARG A 474 0.12 22.18 -24.50
CA ARG A 474 -0.44 22.82 -25.71
C ARG A 474 -1.76 23.54 -25.44
N LEU A 475 -2.61 22.99 -24.56
CA LEU A 475 -3.93 23.53 -24.23
C LEU A 475 -3.94 24.43 -23.00
N GLY A 476 -2.80 24.59 -22.31
CA GLY A 476 -2.71 25.31 -21.04
C GLY A 476 -3.50 24.64 -19.91
N LYS A 477 -3.63 23.30 -19.95
CA LYS A 477 -4.37 22.51 -18.96
C LYS A 477 -3.38 21.82 -18.01
N PRO A 478 -3.59 21.92 -16.68
CA PRO A 478 -2.71 21.28 -15.72
C PRO A 478 -2.86 19.75 -15.78
N ILE A 479 -1.72 19.07 -15.74
CA ILE A 479 -1.61 17.61 -15.71
C ILE A 479 -1.01 17.19 -14.37
N GLY A 480 -1.79 16.48 -13.58
CA GLY A 480 -1.33 15.83 -12.35
C GLY A 480 -0.93 14.38 -12.59
N ILE A 481 -0.18 13.80 -11.66
CA ILE A 481 0.06 12.36 -11.61
C ILE A 481 -0.20 11.89 -10.19
N CYS A 482 -1.09 10.91 -10.03
CA CYS A 482 -1.51 10.40 -8.72
C CYS A 482 -1.28 8.90 -8.53
N GLY A 483 -0.74 8.22 -9.54
CA GLY A 483 -0.26 6.85 -9.38
C GLY A 483 1.06 6.79 -8.62
N GLU A 484 1.43 5.57 -8.19
CA GLU A 484 2.62 5.30 -7.37
C GLU A 484 3.93 5.77 -8.00
N ALA A 485 3.95 5.94 -9.33
CA ALA A 485 5.08 6.48 -10.06
C ALA A 485 5.52 7.87 -9.55
N ALA A 486 4.58 8.68 -9.03
CA ALA A 486 4.87 10.01 -8.50
C ALA A 486 5.66 9.97 -7.17
N ALA A 487 5.68 8.83 -6.48
CA ALA A 487 6.39 8.64 -5.22
C ALA A 487 7.85 8.18 -5.40
N ASP A 488 8.25 7.77 -6.61
CA ASP A 488 9.65 7.47 -6.95
C ASP A 488 10.36 8.80 -7.29
N PRO A 489 11.34 9.27 -6.49
CA PRO A 489 11.87 10.61 -6.66
C PRO A 489 12.64 10.85 -7.97
N LEU A 490 13.30 9.83 -8.49
CA LEU A 490 13.99 9.96 -9.77
C LEU A 490 12.99 9.92 -10.93
N LEU A 491 11.98 9.07 -10.83
CA LEU A 491 10.88 9.04 -11.80
C LEU A 491 10.07 10.35 -11.74
N ALA A 492 9.86 10.94 -10.57
CA ALA A 492 9.18 12.21 -10.40
C ALA A 492 9.82 13.34 -11.24
N VAL A 493 11.15 13.40 -11.27
CA VAL A 493 11.89 14.34 -12.14
C VAL A 493 11.61 14.05 -13.61
N VAL A 494 11.67 12.79 -14.03
CA VAL A 494 11.33 12.36 -15.40
C VAL A 494 9.90 12.76 -15.76
N LEU A 495 8.93 12.49 -14.88
CA LEU A 495 7.52 12.81 -15.08
C LEU A 495 7.27 14.32 -15.25
N VAL A 496 7.98 15.16 -14.48
CA VAL A 496 7.97 16.61 -14.67
C VAL A 496 8.54 16.99 -16.05
N GLY A 497 9.64 16.35 -16.46
CA GLY A 497 10.21 16.51 -17.81
C GLY A 497 9.24 16.11 -18.94
N LEU A 498 8.37 15.13 -18.69
CA LEU A 498 7.31 14.69 -19.61
C LEU A 498 6.07 15.61 -19.63
N GLY A 499 6.02 16.62 -18.75
CA GLY A 499 4.96 17.64 -18.72
C GLY A 499 4.02 17.59 -17.52
N ALA A 500 4.35 16.84 -16.46
CA ALA A 500 3.58 16.90 -15.21
C ALA A 500 3.73 18.28 -14.54
N THR A 501 2.62 18.80 -14.02
CA THR A 501 2.52 20.11 -13.33
C THR A 501 2.25 19.97 -11.84
N SER A 502 1.87 18.77 -11.39
CA SER A 502 1.71 18.42 -9.98
C SER A 502 1.92 16.92 -9.80
N LEU A 503 2.40 16.54 -8.62
CA LEU A 503 2.66 15.15 -8.25
C LEU A 503 1.92 14.84 -6.95
N SER A 504 1.20 13.73 -6.93
CA SER A 504 0.38 13.30 -5.80
C SER A 504 0.78 11.90 -5.36
N MET A 505 1.11 11.76 -4.09
CA MET A 505 1.76 10.57 -3.54
C MET A 505 1.34 10.31 -2.08
N ALA A 506 1.73 9.16 -1.53
CA ALA A 506 1.60 8.93 -0.09
C ALA A 506 2.40 10.00 0.69
N PRO A 507 1.88 10.53 1.81
CA PRO A 507 2.56 11.60 2.56
C PRO A 507 4.01 11.28 2.97
N SER A 508 4.31 10.00 3.21
CA SER A 508 5.66 9.50 3.52
C SER A 508 6.70 9.73 2.42
N ALA A 509 6.29 9.91 1.16
CA ALA A 509 7.19 10.13 0.03
C ALA A 509 7.45 11.62 -0.28
N LEU A 510 6.70 12.54 0.34
CA LEU A 510 6.75 13.97 0.00
C LEU A 510 8.16 14.57 0.19
N ALA A 511 8.85 14.21 1.27
CA ALA A 511 10.17 14.76 1.58
C ALA A 511 11.24 14.31 0.57
N ASP A 512 11.31 13.01 0.29
CA ASP A 512 12.24 12.43 -0.67
C ASP A 512 12.05 13.02 -2.09
N VAL A 513 10.79 13.17 -2.53
CA VAL A 513 10.48 13.78 -3.84
C VAL A 513 10.80 15.27 -3.85
N ARG A 514 10.45 16.02 -2.79
CA ARG A 514 10.74 17.46 -2.68
C ARG A 514 12.23 17.73 -2.78
N HIS A 515 13.03 16.96 -2.04
CA HIS A 515 14.48 17.06 -2.06
C HIS A 515 15.02 16.80 -3.48
N THR A 516 14.65 15.69 -4.10
CA THR A 516 15.15 15.31 -5.42
C THR A 516 14.79 16.31 -6.52
N LEU A 517 13.56 16.85 -6.50
CA LEU A 517 13.14 17.90 -7.43
C LEU A 517 13.97 19.17 -7.24
N SER A 518 14.25 19.56 -5.99
CA SER A 518 15.01 20.78 -5.67
C SER A 518 16.45 20.77 -6.18
N GLU A 519 16.99 19.60 -6.56
CA GLU A 519 18.34 19.43 -7.09
C GLU A 519 18.39 19.44 -8.63
N ARG A 520 17.25 19.62 -9.31
CA ARG A 520 17.17 19.50 -10.77
C ARG A 520 16.48 20.70 -11.39
N THR A 521 16.99 21.17 -12.51
CA THR A 521 16.33 22.18 -13.35
C THR A 521 15.32 21.53 -14.31
N LEU A 522 14.44 22.33 -14.91
CA LEU A 522 13.46 21.83 -15.87
C LEU A 522 14.12 21.27 -17.14
N ASP A 523 15.23 21.85 -17.57
CA ASP A 523 15.96 21.37 -18.75
C ASP A 523 16.66 20.04 -18.47
N GLU A 524 17.19 19.83 -17.26
CA GLU A 524 17.72 18.53 -16.83
C GLU A 524 16.60 17.49 -16.73
N ALA A 525 15.44 17.86 -16.18
CA ALA A 525 14.27 16.97 -16.11
C ALA A 525 13.82 16.51 -17.51
N ARG A 526 13.77 17.43 -18.48
CA ARG A 526 13.47 17.11 -19.89
C ARG A 526 14.51 16.20 -20.52
N ASN A 527 15.80 16.42 -20.24
CA ASN A 527 16.87 15.55 -20.75
C ASN A 527 16.75 14.13 -20.17
N LEU A 528 16.53 14.01 -18.86
CA LEU A 528 16.30 12.73 -18.20
C LEU A 528 15.07 12.00 -18.75
N ALA A 529 14.01 12.74 -19.07
CA ALA A 529 12.82 12.18 -19.71
C ALA A 529 13.12 11.58 -21.08
N GLU A 530 13.90 12.26 -21.93
CA GLU A 530 14.30 11.72 -23.24
C GLU A 530 15.22 10.49 -23.10
N ILE A 531 16.10 10.47 -22.10
CA ILE A 531 16.93 9.29 -21.79
C ILE A 531 16.05 8.09 -21.41
N ALA A 532 15.07 8.29 -20.53
CA ALA A 532 14.14 7.23 -20.13
C ALA A 532 13.33 6.69 -21.33
N LEU A 533 12.87 7.58 -22.21
CA LEU A 533 12.08 7.23 -23.39
C LEU A 533 12.87 6.50 -24.49
N ALA A 534 14.20 6.65 -24.49
CA ALA A 534 15.10 6.04 -25.45
C ALA A 534 15.52 4.61 -25.07
N ALA A 535 15.25 4.17 -23.84
CA ALA A 535 15.53 2.81 -23.40
C ALA A 535 14.60 1.77 -24.08
N ASP A 536 15.01 0.51 -24.06
CA ASP A 536 14.24 -0.61 -24.60
C ASP A 536 13.29 -1.25 -23.57
N ASP A 537 13.60 -1.10 -22.28
CA ASP A 537 12.82 -1.67 -21.17
C ASP A 537 12.89 -0.79 -19.90
N ALA A 538 12.10 -1.17 -18.89
CA ALA A 538 11.97 -0.40 -17.65
C ALA A 538 13.26 -0.36 -16.81
N ALA A 539 14.00 -1.47 -16.76
CA ALA A 539 15.25 -1.55 -16.00
C ALA A 539 16.34 -0.70 -16.65
N GLY A 540 16.45 -0.76 -17.98
CA GLY A 540 17.33 0.08 -18.78
C GLY A 540 17.01 1.56 -18.65
N ALA A 541 15.72 1.93 -18.67
CA ALA A 541 15.28 3.31 -18.45
C ALA A 541 15.75 3.84 -17.09
N ARG A 542 15.47 3.09 -16.02
CA ARG A 542 15.87 3.45 -14.65
C ARG A 542 17.40 3.57 -14.52
N HIS A 543 18.14 2.60 -15.06
CA HIS A 543 19.60 2.58 -15.01
C HIS A 543 20.21 3.76 -15.76
N ALA A 544 19.78 4.00 -17.00
CA ALA A 544 20.30 5.09 -17.82
C ALA A 544 20.02 6.47 -17.20
N VAL A 545 18.83 6.66 -16.61
CA VAL A 545 18.51 7.90 -15.89
C VAL A 545 19.35 8.04 -14.61
N ALA A 546 19.57 6.96 -13.87
CA ALA A 546 20.42 7.00 -12.67
C ALA A 546 21.89 7.33 -13.00
N GLU A 547 22.45 6.73 -14.06
CA GLU A 547 23.81 7.04 -14.54
C GLU A 547 23.94 8.50 -15.01
N ALA A 548 22.98 8.97 -15.81
CA ALA A 548 22.96 10.36 -16.26
C ALA A 548 22.83 11.33 -15.08
N THR A 549 22.02 10.95 -14.09
CA THR A 549 21.80 11.72 -12.86
C THR A 549 23.08 11.97 -12.07
N ALA A 550 23.95 10.97 -11.98
CA ALA A 550 25.25 11.07 -11.32
C ALA A 550 26.25 12.00 -12.04
N SER A 551 26.00 12.33 -13.32
CA SER A 551 26.86 13.21 -14.10
C SER A 551 26.49 14.70 -14.01
N PHE A 552 25.29 15.03 -13.50
CA PHE A 552 24.87 16.41 -13.36
C PHE A 552 25.52 17.08 -12.14
N PRO A 553 25.86 18.39 -12.24
CA PRO A 553 26.36 19.15 -11.09
C PRO A 553 25.30 19.24 -10.00
N SER A 554 25.72 19.21 -8.74
CA SER A 554 24.82 19.43 -7.60
C SER A 554 24.41 20.91 -7.56
N HIS A 555 23.11 21.18 -7.71
CA HIS A 555 22.53 22.50 -7.52
C HIS A 555 22.22 22.68 -6.02
N GLN A 556 23.24 22.88 -5.18
CA GLN A 556 22.98 23.30 -3.80
C GLN A 556 22.47 24.74 -3.81
N LYS A 557 21.25 24.95 -3.28
CA LYS A 557 20.82 26.30 -2.91
C LYS A 557 21.75 26.80 -1.82
N GLU A 558 22.58 27.80 -2.12
CA GLU A 558 23.23 28.60 -1.09
C GLU A 558 22.12 29.13 -0.18
N THR A 559 22.04 28.61 1.03
CA THR A 559 21.15 29.11 2.07
C THR A 559 21.65 30.49 2.46
N THR A 560 21.16 31.53 1.78
CA THR A 560 21.34 32.90 2.22
C THR A 560 20.76 33.03 3.62
N SER A 561 21.66 33.28 4.57
CA SER A 561 21.42 33.35 6.02
C SER A 561 20.50 34.47 6.46
#